data_AF-A0AAD5UY10-F1
#
_entry.id   AF-A0AAD5UY10-F1
#
_cell.length_a   1.000
_cell.length_b   1.000
_cell.length_c   1.000
_cell.angle_alpha   90.00
_cell.angle_beta   90.00
_cell.angle_gamma   90.00
#
_symmetry.space_group_name_H-M   'P 1'
#
loop_
_entity.id
_entity.type
_entity.pdbx_description
1 polymer ?
#
loop_
_entity_poly.entity_id
_entity_poly.type
_entity_poly.pdbx_seq_one_letter_code
_entity_poly.pdbx_strand_id
1 'polypeptide(L)'
;MSMPSGQYKIIGRENSLPIGCASKYGSDPSSKPMRIITLPVDTPYFDEVFEITQIDKAKGLYRVKCGGNRISSMDRKLYAFVTEEPEKQDDWFITKVSDQGQHTCLFVFALDI
;
A
#
# COMPACT_ATOMS: atom_id res chain seq x y z
N MET A 1 -7.93 -14.27 -11.72
CA MET A 1 -6.84 -13.61 -12.48
C MET A 1 -5.97 -12.82 -11.52
N SER A 2 -4.65 -12.97 -11.59
CA SER A 2 -3.69 -12.19 -10.79
C SER A 2 -3.63 -10.73 -11.26
N MET A 3 -3.36 -9.80 -10.36
CA MET A 3 -3.13 -8.39 -10.68
C MET A 3 -1.75 -8.23 -11.35
N PRO A 4 -1.62 -7.48 -12.45
CA PRO A 4 -0.31 -7.24 -13.06
C PRO A 4 0.57 -6.36 -12.15
N SER A 5 1.90 -6.54 -12.24
CA SER A 5 2.82 -5.58 -11.61
C SER A 5 2.71 -4.22 -12.29
N GLY A 6 2.90 -3.13 -11.54
CA GLY A 6 2.83 -1.78 -12.10
C GLY A 6 2.60 -0.70 -11.06
N GLN A 7 2.35 0.51 -11.56
CA GLN A 7 2.00 1.67 -10.75
C GLN A 7 0.48 1.88 -10.75
N TYR A 8 -0.10 2.10 -9.58
CA TYR A 8 -1.55 2.18 -9.38
C TYR A 8 -1.91 3.35 -8.46
N LYS A 9 -3.05 3.98 -8.74
CA LYS A 9 -3.77 4.78 -7.75
C LYS A 9 -4.77 3.87 -7.04
N ILE A 10 -4.75 3.88 -5.71
CA ILE A 10 -5.70 3.12 -4.91
C ILE A 10 -6.73 4.09 -4.35
N ILE A 11 -8.01 3.75 -4.50
CA ILE A 11 -9.14 4.53 -3.99
C ILE A 11 -9.90 3.70 -2.95
N GLY A 12 -10.32 4.35 -1.87
CA GLY A 12 -11.16 3.74 -0.84
C GLY A 12 -12.55 3.47 -1.40
N ARG A 13 -13.03 2.22 -1.31
CA ARG A 13 -14.34 1.84 -1.86
C ARG A 13 -15.51 2.57 -1.19
N GLU A 14 -15.39 2.88 0.11
CA GLU A 14 -16.49 3.46 0.90
C GLU A 14 -16.70 4.96 0.63
N ASN A 15 -15.62 5.68 0.29
CA ASN A 15 -15.63 7.14 0.19
C ASN A 15 -15.12 7.67 -1.16
N SER A 16 -14.65 6.79 -2.05
CA SER A 16 -14.05 7.14 -3.35
C SER A 16 -12.87 8.09 -3.25
N LEU A 17 -12.25 8.21 -2.07
CA LEU A 17 -11.11 9.08 -1.84
C LEU A 17 -9.80 8.33 -2.11
N PRO A 18 -8.77 9.00 -2.65
CA PRO A 18 -7.45 8.41 -2.82
C PRO A 18 -6.90 7.90 -1.48
N ILE A 19 -6.16 6.80 -1.55
CA ILE A 19 -5.33 6.31 -0.44
C ILE A 19 -3.89 6.70 -0.76
N GLY A 20 -3.10 7.02 0.25
CA GLY A 20 -1.71 7.39 0.06
C GLY A 20 -0.96 7.57 1.37
N CYS A 21 0.29 8.03 1.26
CA CYS A 21 1.16 8.37 2.37
C CYS A 21 1.58 9.83 2.26
N ALA A 22 1.84 10.51 3.39
CA ALA A 22 2.39 11.85 3.36
C ALA A 22 3.80 11.81 2.74
N SER A 23 4.02 12.54 1.65
CA SER A 23 5.34 12.68 1.02
C SER A 23 6.16 13.80 1.63
N LYS A 24 5.49 14.79 2.27
CA LYS A 24 6.13 16.04 2.77
C LYS A 24 5.57 16.60 4.09
N TYR A 25 4.64 15.94 4.78
CA TYR A 25 4.15 16.47 6.07
C TYR A 25 5.20 16.24 7.17
N GLY A 26 5.94 17.31 7.46
CA GLY A 26 6.90 17.40 8.54
C GLY A 26 8.32 17.21 8.03
N SER A 27 9.04 18.33 7.96
CA SER A 27 10.47 18.51 7.73
C SER A 27 11.38 17.81 8.76
N ASP A 28 10.99 16.63 9.22
CA ASP A 28 11.79 15.79 10.07
C ASP A 28 12.27 14.61 9.21
N PRO A 29 13.53 14.59 8.74
CA PRO A 29 14.13 13.44 8.07
C PRO A 29 14.25 12.21 8.99
N SER A 30 13.55 12.23 10.12
CA SER A 30 13.37 11.11 11.01
C SER A 30 12.97 9.89 10.20
N SER A 31 13.70 8.80 10.44
CA SER A 31 13.49 7.42 10.03
C SER A 31 12.08 6.85 10.29
N LYS A 32 11.13 7.69 10.68
CA LYS A 32 9.81 7.30 11.14
C LYS A 32 8.94 6.81 9.98
N PRO A 33 8.18 5.72 10.19
CA PRO A 33 7.23 5.22 9.20
C PRO A 33 6.11 6.23 8.91
N MET A 34 5.79 6.41 7.62
CA MET A 34 4.75 7.32 7.13
C MET A 34 3.41 6.59 7.08
N ARG A 35 2.39 7.12 7.76
CA ARG A 35 1.09 6.44 7.82
C ARG A 35 0.40 6.42 6.44
N ILE A 36 -0.16 5.26 6.08
CA ILE A 36 -1.07 5.14 4.94
C ILE A 36 -2.46 5.53 5.42
N ILE A 37 -3.04 6.54 4.77
CA ILE A 37 -4.34 7.10 5.13
C ILE A 37 -5.18 7.37 3.88
N THR A 38 -6.48 7.55 4.08
CA THR A 38 -7.33 8.20 3.09
C THR A 38 -6.94 9.66 2.99
N LEU A 39 -6.70 10.13 1.77
CA LEU A 39 -6.29 11.50 1.47
C LEU A 39 -7.51 12.41 1.33
N PRO A 40 -7.44 13.66 1.83
CA PRO A 40 -8.36 14.70 1.41
C PRO A 40 -8.16 15.01 -0.08
N VAL A 41 -9.22 15.47 -0.73
CA VAL A 41 -9.15 15.99 -2.11
C VAL A 41 -8.18 17.18 -2.15
N ASP A 42 -7.37 17.28 -3.20
CA ASP A 42 -6.44 18.40 -3.47
C ASP A 42 -5.34 18.64 -2.42
N THR A 43 -4.64 17.58 -2.00
CA THR A 43 -3.55 17.71 -1.02
C THR A 43 -2.16 17.52 -1.65
N PRO A 44 -1.37 18.59 -1.89
CA PRO A 44 -0.14 18.54 -2.69
C PRO A 44 1.08 17.89 -2.00
N TYR A 45 0.89 17.28 -0.83
CA TYR A 45 1.95 16.76 0.04
C TYR A 45 1.86 15.26 0.30
N PHE A 46 1.14 14.53 -0.56
CA PHE A 46 0.91 13.10 -0.41
C PHE A 46 1.33 12.35 -1.67
N ASP A 47 1.96 11.19 -1.49
CA ASP A 47 2.15 10.21 -2.53
C ASP A 47 0.91 9.31 -2.60
N GLU A 48 0.24 9.35 -3.75
CA GLU A 48 -0.95 8.52 -4.04
C GLU A 48 -0.64 7.38 -5.03
N VAL A 49 0.62 7.26 -5.45
CA VAL A 49 1.07 6.23 -6.39
C VAL A 49 1.65 5.06 -5.62
N PHE A 50 1.09 3.89 -5.88
CA PHE A 50 1.51 2.62 -5.32
C PHE A 50 2.25 1.80 -6.36
N GLU A 51 3.43 1.32 -6.02
CA GLU A 51 4.14 0.33 -6.81
C GLU A 51 3.76 -1.06 -6.29
N ILE A 52 3.10 -1.85 -7.14
CA ILE A 52 2.71 -3.23 -6.84
C ILE A 52 3.58 -4.14 -7.69
N THR A 53 4.38 -4.99 -7.02
CA THR A 53 5.28 -5.93 -7.69
C THR A 53 4.92 -7.35 -7.29
N GLN A 54 4.57 -8.20 -8.26
CA GLN A 54 4.42 -9.62 -8.01
C GLN A 54 5.80 -10.24 -7.73
N ILE A 55 5.98 -10.83 -6.55
CA ILE A 55 7.27 -11.40 -6.09
C ILE A 55 7.27 -12.93 -6.14
N ASP A 56 6.10 -13.57 -6.03
CA ASP A 56 5.94 -15.01 -6.25
C ASP A 56 4.61 -15.26 -6.99
N LYS A 57 4.71 -15.65 -8.26
CA LYS A 57 3.54 -15.91 -9.09
C LYS A 57 2.81 -17.20 -8.71
N ALA A 58 3.53 -18.21 -8.23
CA ALA A 58 2.94 -19.49 -7.84
C ALA A 58 2.14 -19.35 -6.54
N LYS A 59 2.64 -18.55 -5.60
CA LYS A 59 1.94 -18.25 -4.34
C LYS A 59 0.95 -17.10 -4.45
N GLY A 60 1.06 -16.24 -5.48
CA GLY A 60 0.21 -15.06 -5.60
C GLY A 60 0.61 -13.93 -4.64
N LEU A 61 1.89 -13.85 -4.30
CA LEU A 61 2.44 -12.86 -3.39
C LEU A 61 2.90 -11.60 -4.12
N TYR A 62 2.66 -10.47 -3.46
CA TYR A 62 2.96 -9.14 -3.93
C TYR A 62 3.72 -8.35 -2.89
N ARG A 63 4.58 -7.46 -3.36
CA ARG A 63 5.16 -6.38 -2.59
C ARG A 63 4.50 -5.08 -2.98
N VAL A 64 4.13 -4.28 -1.98
CA VAL A 64 3.47 -2.99 -2.18
C VAL A 64 4.34 -1.88 -1.59
N LYS A 65 4.52 -0.81 -2.34
CA LYS A 65 5.21 0.41 -1.90
C LYS A 65 4.35 1.65 -2.12
N CYS A 66 4.52 2.68 -1.30
CA CYS A 66 3.99 4.04 -1.46
C CYS A 66 5.14 5.04 -1.32
N GLY A 67 5.29 5.98 -2.24
CA GLY A 67 6.38 6.96 -2.21
C GLY A 67 7.78 6.31 -2.19
N GLY A 68 7.95 5.19 -2.91
CA GLY A 68 9.20 4.41 -2.94
C GLY A 68 9.45 3.51 -1.71
N ASN A 69 8.64 3.63 -0.67
CA ASN A 69 8.82 2.98 0.63
C ASN A 69 7.90 1.77 0.80
N ARG A 70 8.40 0.69 1.42
CA ARG A 70 7.64 -0.56 1.59
C ARG A 70 6.53 -0.39 2.60
N ILE A 71 5.35 -0.91 2.28
CA ILE A 71 4.19 -0.88 3.16
C ILE A 71 4.16 -2.12 4.05
N SER A 72 4.00 -1.92 5.36
CA SER A 72 3.77 -2.98 6.34
C SER A 72 2.80 -2.53 7.43
N SER A 73 2.39 -3.46 8.30
CA SER A 73 1.56 -3.14 9.46
C SER A 73 2.36 -2.85 10.72
N MET A 74 1.88 -1.89 11.51
CA MET A 74 2.34 -1.62 12.88
C MET A 74 1.15 -1.11 13.68
N ASP A 75 0.93 -1.63 14.89
CA ASP A 75 -0.19 -1.24 15.76
C ASP A 75 -1.57 -1.24 15.07
N ARG A 76 -1.83 -2.27 14.25
CA ARG A 76 -3.05 -2.44 13.45
C ARG A 76 -3.32 -1.30 12.45
N LYS A 77 -2.29 -0.55 12.08
CA LYS A 77 -2.32 0.51 11.07
C LYS A 77 -1.29 0.21 9.98
N LEU A 78 -1.50 0.79 8.81
CA LEU A 78 -0.59 0.65 7.67
C LEU A 78 0.39 1.82 7.62
N TYR A 79 1.64 1.50 7.34
CA TYR A 79 2.71 2.49 7.22
C TYR A 79 3.66 2.14 6.08
N ALA A 80 4.26 3.18 5.47
CA ALA A 80 5.37 3.10 4.56
C ALA A 80 6.69 3.37 5.31
N PHE A 81 7.60 2.41 5.33
CA PHE A 81 8.83 2.44 6.13
C PHE A 81 10.03 2.95 5.31
N VAL A 82 10.76 3.94 5.84
CA VAL A 82 11.79 4.69 5.10
C VAL A 82 13.20 4.10 5.25
N THR A 83 13.55 3.56 6.42
CA THR A 83 14.95 3.17 6.73
C THR A 83 15.07 1.88 7.53
N GLU A 84 14.10 1.57 8.40
CA GLU A 84 14.07 0.31 9.13
C GLU A 84 13.24 -0.70 8.34
N GLU A 85 13.85 -1.86 8.04
CA GLU A 85 13.08 -3.02 7.62
C GLU A 85 12.12 -3.36 8.77
N PRO A 86 10.79 -3.34 8.54
CA PRO A 86 9.86 -3.71 9.60
C PRO A 86 10.19 -5.12 10.07
N GLU A 87 10.10 -5.38 11.39
CA GLU A 87 10.35 -6.70 11.99
C GLU A 87 9.57 -7.82 11.29
N LYS A 88 8.42 -7.45 10.69
CA LYS A 88 7.69 -8.25 9.73
C LYS A 88 7.64 -7.52 8.39
N GLN A 89 8.38 -8.03 7.43
CA GLN A 89 8.24 -7.65 6.03
C GLN A 89 6.98 -8.32 5.48
N ASP A 90 5.85 -7.65 5.61
CA ASP A 90 4.60 -8.24 5.13
C ASP A 90 4.60 -8.30 3.59
N ASP A 91 4.50 -9.51 3.05
CA ASP A 91 4.10 -9.75 1.68
C ASP A 91 2.56 -9.77 1.60
N TRP A 92 2.01 -9.51 0.42
CA TRP A 92 0.57 -9.28 0.26
C TRP A 92 -0.04 -10.29 -0.71
N PHE A 93 -1.21 -10.82 -0.36
CA PHE A 93 -2.14 -11.39 -1.33
C PHE A 93 -3.04 -10.27 -1.85
N ILE A 94 -3.12 -10.13 -3.17
CA ILE A 94 -4.02 -9.17 -3.84
C ILE A 94 -4.99 -9.93 -4.72
N THR A 95 -6.26 -9.96 -4.32
CA THR A 95 -7.31 -10.74 -4.99
C THR A 95 -8.39 -9.83 -5.55
N LYS A 96 -8.76 -10.02 -6.81
CA LYS A 96 -9.90 -9.34 -7.44
C LYS A 96 -11.21 -9.81 -6.81
N VAL A 97 -12.11 -8.88 -6.54
CA VAL A 97 -13.48 -9.15 -6.08
C VAL A 97 -14.41 -9.04 -7.29
N SER A 98 -14.71 -10.18 -7.92
CA SER A 98 -15.40 -10.27 -9.23
C SER A 98 -16.75 -9.56 -9.27
N ASP A 99 -17.47 -9.57 -8.15
CA ASP A 99 -18.86 -9.11 -8.09
C ASP A 99 -18.97 -7.60 -7.81
N GLN A 100 -17.82 -6.91 -7.73
CA GLN A 100 -17.71 -5.52 -7.28
C GLN A 100 -17.02 -4.61 -8.30
N GLY A 101 -16.94 -5.04 -9.57
CA GLY A 101 -16.34 -4.28 -10.67
C GLY A 101 -14.92 -4.76 -11.04
N GLN A 102 -14.50 -4.46 -12.27
CA GLN A 102 -13.29 -5.02 -12.89
C GLN A 102 -11.96 -4.65 -12.20
N HIS A 103 -11.97 -3.64 -11.34
CA HIS A 103 -10.78 -3.08 -10.68
C HIS A 103 -10.84 -3.09 -9.15
N THR A 104 -11.82 -3.78 -8.56
CA THR A 104 -11.93 -3.90 -7.11
C THR A 104 -11.07 -5.06 -6.61
N CYS A 105 -10.16 -4.77 -5.68
CA CYS A 105 -9.25 -5.74 -5.10
C CYS A 105 -9.31 -5.72 -3.56
N LEU A 106 -9.10 -6.89 -2.96
CA LEU A 106 -8.82 -7.05 -1.53
C LEU A 106 -7.31 -7.24 -1.33
N PHE A 107 -6.76 -6.51 -0.37
CA PHE A 107 -5.38 -6.61 0.07
C PHE A 107 -5.35 -7.35 1.41
N VAL A 108 -4.63 -8.46 1.48
CA VAL A 108 -4.51 -9.28 2.69
C VAL A 108 -3.03 -9.54 2.95
N PHE A 109 -2.61 -9.42 4.21
CA PHE A 109 -1.27 -9.80 4.60
C PHE A 109 -1.06 -11.30 4.46
N ALA A 110 0.06 -11.69 3.83
CA ALA A 110 0.55 -13.04 3.86
C ALA A 110 1.19 -13.28 5.22
N LEU A 111 0.42 -13.83 6.15
CA LEU A 111 0.95 -14.28 7.43
C LEU A 111 1.70 -15.60 7.20
N ASP A 112 2.89 -15.73 7.76
CA ASP A 112 3.55 -17.03 7.89
C ASP A 112 2.68 -17.90 8.83
N ILE A 113 2.10 -18.97 8.29
CA ILE A 113 1.35 -20.00 9.02
C ILE A 113 2.27 -21.20 9.25
#